data_AF-A0A0A6UMI5-F1
#
_entry.id   AF-A0A0A6UMI5-F1
#
_cell.length_a   1.000
_cell.length_b   1.000
_cell.length_c   1.000
_cell.angle_alpha   90.00
_cell.angle_beta   90.00
_cell.angle_gamma   90.00
#
_symmetry.space_group_name_H-M   'P 1'
#
loop_
_entity.id
_entity.type
_entity.pdbx_description
1 polymer ?
#
loop_
_entity_poly.entity_id
_entity_poly.type
_entity_poly.pdbx_seq_one_letter_code
_entity_poly.pdbx_strand_id
1 'polypeptide(L)'
;MVDALFDSVLHQGTCGPETAAAVPDLVALATDSRIGDRLRSWILVGLFVIATVGRRALNRPAVEPPEAAAARVAVSASMGRLTARWDQESDLVRFCLAALVAACPEDGAAVRAAIGDLRAAVPGTGREAALRLAEALADTDPPRIVAALRDIDADGSPYATPDQNGLRALMSLLTPELGRATVVDSRP
;
A
#
# COMPACT_ATOMS: atom_id res chain seq x y z
N MET A 1 -0.93 11.20 16.92
CA MET A 1 0.53 11.13 16.65
C MET A 1 0.80 10.73 15.22
N VAL A 2 0.22 9.63 14.73
CA VAL A 2 0.30 9.23 13.31
C VAL A 2 -0.32 10.29 12.39
N ASP A 3 -1.50 10.81 12.72
CA ASP A 3 -2.18 11.82 11.90
C ASP A 3 -1.35 13.09 11.67
N ALA A 4 -0.62 13.57 12.68
CA ALA A 4 0.25 14.73 12.57
C ALA A 4 1.49 14.46 11.69
N LEU A 5 2.04 13.25 11.75
CA LEU A 5 3.13 12.83 10.85
C LEU A 5 2.63 12.75 9.41
N PHE A 6 1.45 12.19 9.20
CA PHE A 6 0.82 12.11 7.89
C PHE A 6 0.49 13.51 7.32
N ASP A 7 -0.09 14.40 8.11
CA ASP A 7 -0.37 15.79 7.69
C ASP A 7 0.92 16.58 7.39
N SER A 8 2.03 16.28 8.08
CA SER A 8 3.32 16.91 7.80
C SER A 8 3.98 16.43 6.50
N VAL A 9 3.67 15.22 6.04
CA VAL A 9 4.27 14.61 4.83
C VAL A 9 3.32 14.69 3.62
N LEU A 10 2.01 14.69 3.87
CA LEU A 10 0.94 14.77 2.89
C LEU A 10 0.02 15.94 3.26
N HIS A 11 0.23 17.11 2.64
CA HIS A 11 -0.63 18.25 2.89
C HIS A 11 -2.03 17.97 2.34
N GLN A 12 -3.02 17.78 3.23
CA GLN A 12 -4.39 17.42 2.87
C GLN A 12 -4.49 16.16 1.98
N GLY A 13 -3.60 15.18 2.22
CA GLY A 13 -3.59 13.94 1.45
C GLY A 13 -2.97 14.06 0.05
N THR A 14 -2.26 15.16 -0.24
CA THR A 14 -1.52 15.37 -1.50
C THR A 14 -0.01 15.43 -1.26
N CYS A 15 0.78 15.02 -2.24
CA CYS A 15 2.24 15.20 -2.20
C CYS A 15 2.59 16.67 -2.44
N GLY A 16 3.42 17.23 -1.59
CA GLY A 16 4.07 18.53 -1.78
C GLY A 16 5.56 18.38 -2.10
N PRO A 17 6.28 19.50 -2.26
CA PRO A 17 7.71 19.50 -2.61
C PRO A 17 8.59 18.69 -1.66
N GLU A 18 8.26 18.68 -0.36
CA GLU A 18 9.03 18.00 0.68
C GLU A 18 8.69 16.51 0.83
N THR A 19 7.60 16.03 0.21
CA THR A 19 7.11 14.67 0.42
C THR A 19 8.14 13.63 -0.02
N ALA A 20 8.81 13.85 -1.15
CA ALA A 20 9.84 12.93 -1.65
C ALA A 20 11.06 12.89 -0.72
N ALA A 21 11.46 14.04 -0.16
CA ALA A 21 12.60 14.15 0.76
C ALA A 21 12.34 13.48 2.12
N ALA A 22 11.07 13.38 2.54
CA ALA A 22 10.66 12.71 3.78
C ALA A 22 10.60 11.17 3.68
N VAL A 23 10.56 10.61 2.46
CA VAL A 23 10.43 9.14 2.26
C VAL A 23 11.54 8.34 2.96
N PRO A 24 12.84 8.70 2.87
CA PRO A 24 13.90 7.96 3.54
C PRO A 24 13.72 7.85 5.06
N ASP A 25 13.21 8.90 5.72
CA ASP A 25 12.96 8.89 7.16
C ASP A 25 11.79 7.97 7.52
N LEU A 26 10.72 7.99 6.72
CA LEU A 26 9.60 7.06 6.88
C LEU A 26 10.06 5.60 6.68
N VAL A 27 10.91 5.35 5.69
CA VAL A 27 11.50 4.02 5.45
C VAL A 27 12.39 3.60 6.62
N ALA A 28 13.16 4.53 7.19
CA ALA A 28 13.97 4.25 8.37
C ALA A 28 13.08 3.81 9.56
N LEU A 29 12.00 4.53 9.82
CA LEU A 29 11.04 4.16 10.87
C LEU A 29 10.32 2.83 10.56
N ALA A 30 9.94 2.59 9.31
CA ALA A 30 9.29 1.35 8.88
C ALA A 30 10.19 0.11 8.98
N THR A 31 11.52 0.29 9.05
CA THR A 31 12.51 -0.80 9.11
C THR A 31 13.21 -0.90 10.46
N ASP A 32 12.91 0.00 11.40
CA ASP A 32 13.47 -0.01 12.75
C ASP A 32 12.74 -1.04 13.61
N SER A 33 13.46 -2.05 14.08
CA SER A 33 12.92 -3.15 14.90
C SER A 33 12.46 -2.70 16.29
N ARG A 34 12.78 -1.47 16.72
CA ARG A 34 12.30 -0.89 17.98
C ARG A 34 10.88 -0.35 17.85
N ILE A 35 10.39 -0.14 16.64
CA ILE A 35 9.05 0.35 16.37
C ILE A 35 8.09 -0.84 16.32
N GLY A 36 7.03 -0.80 17.13
CA GLY A 36 6.03 -1.86 17.15
C GLY A 36 5.25 -1.97 15.83
N ASP A 37 4.80 -3.18 15.52
CA ASP A 37 4.12 -3.55 14.26
C ASP A 37 2.97 -2.62 13.89
N ARG A 38 2.19 -2.18 14.88
CA ARG A 38 1.08 -1.25 14.65
C ARG A 38 1.55 0.06 14.01
N LEU A 39 2.58 0.70 14.57
CA LEU A 39 3.09 1.96 14.05
C LEU A 39 3.80 1.74 12.70
N ARG A 40 4.54 0.64 12.54
CA ARG A 40 5.15 0.27 11.26
C ARG A 40 4.12 0.09 10.16
N SER A 41 3.02 -0.60 10.45
CA SER A 41 1.93 -0.82 9.49
C SER A 41 1.27 0.49 9.06
N TRP A 42 1.08 1.44 9.99
CA TRP A 42 0.64 2.79 9.63
C TRP A 42 1.65 3.51 8.73
N ILE A 43 2.95 3.47 9.05
CA ILE A 43 3.97 4.09 8.19
C ILE A 43 3.97 3.48 6.79
N LEU A 44 3.84 2.15 6.67
CA LEU A 44 3.76 1.46 5.38
C LEU A 44 2.51 1.87 4.57
N VAL A 45 1.36 2.05 5.23
CA VAL A 45 0.17 2.60 4.56
C VAL A 45 0.40 4.05 4.12
N GLY A 46 1.17 4.84 4.87
CA GLY A 46 1.60 6.17 4.44
C GLY A 46 2.46 6.15 3.19
N LEU A 47 3.46 5.27 3.16
CA LEU A 47 4.28 5.04 1.96
C LEU A 47 3.43 4.57 0.78
N PHE A 48 2.41 3.73 1.01
CA PHE A 48 1.45 3.33 -0.02
C PHE A 48 0.64 4.52 -0.55
N VAL A 49 0.15 5.40 0.33
CA VAL A 49 -0.58 6.61 -0.08
C VAL A 49 0.31 7.50 -0.92
N ILE A 50 1.54 7.76 -0.46
CA ILE A 50 2.56 8.56 -1.17
C ILE A 50 2.81 7.97 -2.56
N ALA A 51 3.03 6.65 -2.67
CA ALA A 51 3.32 5.98 -3.93
C ALA A 51 2.13 5.90 -4.91
N THR A 52 0.91 6.22 -4.47
CA THR A 52 -0.30 6.00 -5.27
C THR A 52 -1.12 7.25 -5.49
N VAL A 53 -0.96 8.32 -4.71
CA VAL A 53 -1.84 9.50 -4.77
C VAL A 53 -1.91 10.12 -6.16
N GLY A 54 -0.79 10.26 -6.85
CA GLY A 54 -0.72 10.82 -8.20
C GLY A 54 -1.39 9.95 -9.26
N ARG A 55 -1.35 8.63 -9.09
CA ARG A 55 -1.98 7.66 -10.01
C ARG A 55 -3.46 7.46 -9.73
N ARG A 56 -3.90 7.57 -8.47
CA ARG A 56 -5.31 7.41 -8.06
C ARG A 56 -6.19 8.60 -8.44
N ALA A 57 -5.63 9.73 -8.85
CA ALA A 57 -6.39 10.90 -9.24
C ALA A 57 -7.25 10.61 -10.50
N LEU A 58 -8.54 10.95 -10.43
CA LEU A 58 -9.53 10.74 -11.49
C LEU A 58 -9.66 11.93 -12.46
N ASN A 59 -8.76 12.91 -12.35
CA ASN A 59 -8.84 14.14 -13.14
C ASN A 59 -8.46 13.87 -14.60
N ARG A 60 -9.11 14.55 -15.55
CA ARG A 60 -8.72 14.52 -16.98
C ARG A 60 -8.14 15.88 -17.41
N PRO A 61 -6.97 15.89 -18.11
CA PRO A 61 -6.10 14.75 -18.37
C PRO A 61 -5.46 14.21 -17.07
N ALA A 62 -5.33 12.89 -16.95
CA ALA A 62 -4.74 12.23 -15.79
C ALA A 62 -3.21 12.32 -15.89
N VAL A 63 -2.69 13.53 -15.69
CA VAL A 63 -1.25 13.76 -15.60
C VAL A 63 -0.88 13.68 -14.12
N GLU A 64 -0.01 12.73 -13.78
CA GLU A 64 0.55 12.64 -12.44
C GLU A 64 1.35 13.92 -12.13
N PRO A 65 1.05 14.63 -11.02
CA PRO A 65 1.82 15.82 -10.64
C PRO A 65 3.31 15.48 -10.43
N PRO A 66 4.25 16.37 -10.79
CA PRO A 66 5.69 16.11 -10.64
C PRO A 66 6.10 15.71 -9.21
N GLU A 67 5.49 16.32 -8.20
CA GLU A 67 5.76 16.03 -6.79
C GLU A 67 5.30 14.62 -6.40
N ALA A 68 4.14 14.18 -6.91
CA ALA A 68 3.63 12.84 -6.70
C ALA A 68 4.48 11.78 -7.43
N ALA A 69 4.91 12.09 -8.66
CA ALA A 69 5.83 11.23 -9.41
C ALA A 69 7.19 11.10 -8.69
N ALA A 70 7.77 12.20 -8.22
CA ALA A 70 9.03 12.20 -7.47
C ALA A 70 8.91 11.40 -6.17
N ALA A 71 7.81 11.57 -5.43
CA ALA A 71 7.58 10.83 -4.20
C ALA A 71 7.37 9.33 -4.47
N ARG A 72 6.65 8.95 -5.54
CA ARG A 72 6.52 7.56 -5.97
C ARG A 72 7.87 6.94 -6.32
N VAL A 73 8.72 7.64 -7.05
CA VAL A 73 10.09 7.18 -7.38
C VAL A 73 10.92 6.97 -6.10
N ALA A 74 10.83 7.88 -5.13
CA ALA A 74 11.53 7.74 -3.85
C ALA A 74 11.08 6.49 -3.06
N VAL A 75 9.77 6.19 -3.05
CA VAL A 75 9.24 4.97 -2.42
C VAL A 75 9.71 3.72 -3.18
N SER A 76 9.62 3.75 -4.52
CA SER A 76 10.02 2.65 -5.40
C SER A 76 11.50 2.27 -5.18
N ALA A 77 12.39 3.26 -5.12
CA ALA A 77 13.81 3.08 -4.83
C ALA A 77 14.10 2.48 -3.44
N SER A 78 13.13 2.54 -2.52
CA SER A 78 13.26 1.99 -1.16
C SER A 78 12.70 0.58 -1.01
N MET A 79 12.04 0.03 -2.04
CA MET A 79 11.34 -1.26 -1.97
C MET A 79 12.24 -2.40 -1.53
N GLY A 80 13.45 -2.50 -2.10
CA GLY A 80 14.38 -3.57 -1.73
C GLY A 80 14.71 -3.60 -0.24
N ARG A 81 14.82 -2.43 0.41
CA ARG A 81 15.06 -2.34 1.86
C ARG A 81 13.82 -2.71 2.67
N LEU A 82 12.64 -2.30 2.21
CA LEU A 82 11.37 -2.60 2.87
C LEU A 82 11.02 -4.09 2.81
N THR A 83 11.30 -4.75 1.67
CA THR A 83 10.97 -6.17 1.47
C THR A 83 12.04 -7.13 1.96
N ALA A 84 13.29 -6.67 2.20
CA ALA A 84 14.39 -7.51 2.68
C ALA A 84 14.09 -8.24 4.01
N ARG A 85 13.12 -7.75 4.78
CA ARG A 85 12.74 -8.30 6.09
C ARG A 85 11.47 -9.15 6.04
N TRP A 86 10.87 -9.39 4.88
CA TRP A 86 9.56 -10.02 4.72
C TRP A 86 9.33 -11.21 5.66
N ASP A 87 10.25 -12.17 5.71
CA ASP A 87 10.12 -13.38 6.52
C ASP A 87 10.16 -13.14 8.05
N GLN A 88 10.65 -11.99 8.49
CA GLN A 88 10.73 -11.60 9.89
C GLN A 88 9.54 -10.75 10.33
N GLU A 89 8.74 -10.27 9.37
CA GLU A 89 7.59 -9.42 9.65
C GLU A 89 6.36 -10.22 10.08
N SER A 90 5.51 -9.60 10.89
CA SER A 90 4.19 -10.16 11.21
C SER A 90 3.25 -10.10 10.00
N ASP A 91 2.19 -10.90 10.03
CA ASP A 91 1.22 -10.95 8.93
C ASP A 91 0.56 -9.60 8.64
N LEU A 92 0.38 -8.75 9.66
CA LEU A 92 -0.15 -7.39 9.45
C LEU A 92 0.82 -6.52 8.66
N VAL A 93 2.11 -6.56 9.02
CA VAL A 93 3.16 -5.80 8.33
C VAL A 93 3.36 -6.35 6.92
N ARG A 94 3.38 -7.67 6.73
CA ARG A 94 3.45 -8.31 5.40
C ARG A 94 2.24 -7.95 4.53
N PHE A 95 1.05 -7.87 5.11
CA PHE A 95 -0.15 -7.41 4.40
C PHE A 95 0.00 -5.97 3.89
N CYS A 96 0.51 -5.06 4.71
CA CYS A 96 0.80 -3.69 4.27
C CYS A 96 1.93 -3.63 3.23
N LEU A 97 2.97 -4.47 3.37
CA LEU A 97 4.04 -4.59 2.37
C LEU A 97 3.52 -5.13 1.03
N ALA A 98 2.60 -6.11 1.03
CA ALA A 98 1.98 -6.62 -0.18
C ALA A 98 1.25 -5.51 -0.96
N ALA A 99 0.56 -4.62 -0.25
CA ALA A 99 -0.06 -3.46 -0.90
C ALA A 99 0.98 -2.47 -1.44
N LEU A 100 2.12 -2.30 -0.77
CA LEU A 100 3.19 -1.46 -1.28
C LEU A 100 3.87 -2.06 -2.53
N VAL A 101 4.01 -3.38 -2.58
CA VAL A 101 4.45 -4.12 -3.78
C VAL A 101 3.45 -3.93 -4.92
N ALA A 102 2.14 -3.99 -4.64
CA ALA A 102 1.11 -3.67 -5.63
C ALA A 102 1.23 -2.23 -6.17
N ALA A 103 1.69 -1.28 -5.33
CA ALA A 103 1.96 0.09 -5.76
C ALA A 103 3.26 0.22 -6.57
N CYS A 104 4.29 -0.57 -6.28
CA CYS A 104 5.61 -0.54 -6.93
C CYS A 104 5.95 -1.94 -7.48
N PRO A 105 5.22 -2.42 -8.52
CA PRO A 105 5.27 -3.82 -8.94
C PRO A 105 6.66 -4.26 -9.39
N GLU A 106 7.36 -3.42 -10.14
CA GLU A 106 8.68 -3.70 -10.71
C GLU A 106 9.73 -3.88 -9.60
N ASP A 107 9.79 -2.95 -8.65
CA ASP A 107 10.77 -2.97 -7.55
C ASP A 107 10.41 -3.94 -6.42
N GLY A 108 9.15 -4.40 -6.36
CA GLY A 108 8.66 -5.40 -5.41
C GLY A 108 8.69 -6.84 -5.90
N ALA A 109 9.25 -7.11 -7.08
CA ALA A 109 9.18 -8.41 -7.75
C ALA A 109 9.69 -9.59 -6.90
N ALA A 110 10.69 -9.36 -6.05
CA ALA A 110 11.35 -10.39 -5.24
C ALA A 110 10.42 -11.11 -4.25
N VAL A 111 9.32 -10.47 -3.82
CA VAL A 111 8.40 -11.03 -2.82
C VAL A 111 7.03 -11.40 -3.39
N ARG A 112 6.81 -11.33 -4.71
CA ARG A 112 5.49 -11.61 -5.32
C ARG A 112 4.97 -13.00 -5.00
N ALA A 113 5.83 -14.03 -5.06
CA ALA A 113 5.46 -15.39 -4.68
C ALA A 113 5.01 -15.48 -3.22
N ALA A 114 5.70 -14.78 -2.31
CA ALA A 114 5.42 -14.79 -0.90
C ALA A 114 4.08 -14.08 -0.54
N ILE A 115 3.61 -13.15 -1.39
CA ILE A 115 2.25 -12.60 -1.27
C ILE A 115 1.20 -13.70 -1.50
N GLY A 116 1.44 -14.59 -2.47
CA GLY A 116 0.62 -15.77 -2.73
C GLY A 116 0.52 -16.71 -1.53
N ASP A 117 1.65 -16.98 -0.89
CA ASP A 117 1.70 -17.80 0.33
C ASP A 117 0.94 -17.15 1.48
N LEU A 118 1.10 -15.83 1.67
CA LEU A 118 0.36 -15.08 2.69
C LEU A 118 -1.15 -15.12 2.43
N ARG A 119 -1.59 -15.02 1.17
CA ARG A 119 -3.01 -15.13 0.81
C ARG A 119 -3.56 -16.51 1.13
N ALA A 120 -2.81 -17.56 0.80
CA ALA A 120 -3.21 -18.95 1.04
C ALA A 120 -3.40 -19.25 2.54
N ALA A 121 -2.72 -18.52 3.41
CA ALA A 121 -2.81 -18.67 4.87
C ALA A 121 -4.09 -18.08 5.49
N VAL A 122 -4.86 -17.25 4.76
CA VAL A 122 -6.05 -16.55 5.31
C VAL A 122 -7.33 -16.77 4.49
N PRO A 123 -7.70 -18.01 4.12
CA PRO A 123 -8.80 -18.28 3.21
C PRO A 123 -10.16 -17.83 3.76
N GLY A 124 -11.04 -17.36 2.87
CA GLY A 124 -12.41 -16.94 3.18
C GLY A 124 -12.51 -15.60 3.93
N THR A 125 -11.42 -14.84 4.02
CA THR A 125 -11.39 -13.55 4.74
C THR A 125 -11.36 -12.35 3.79
N GLY A 126 -11.76 -11.17 4.29
CA GLY A 126 -11.57 -9.93 3.53
C GLY A 126 -10.09 -9.64 3.21
N ARG A 127 -9.17 -10.13 4.04
CA ARG A 127 -7.72 -10.06 3.79
C ARG A 127 -7.30 -10.91 2.60
N GLU A 128 -7.92 -12.08 2.40
CA GLU A 128 -7.68 -12.89 1.20
C GLU A 128 -8.01 -12.11 -0.07
N ALA A 129 -9.17 -11.46 -0.09
CA ALA A 129 -9.64 -10.72 -1.26
C ALA A 129 -8.74 -9.50 -1.55
N ALA A 130 -8.31 -8.79 -0.50
CA ALA A 130 -7.34 -7.71 -0.61
C ALA A 130 -5.98 -8.19 -1.14
N LEU A 131 -5.48 -9.33 -0.66
CA LEU A 131 -4.23 -9.93 -1.13
C LEU A 131 -4.33 -10.41 -2.58
N ARG A 132 -5.48 -10.97 -2.97
CA ARG A 132 -5.74 -11.35 -4.38
C ARG A 132 -5.67 -10.14 -5.31
N LEU A 133 -6.23 -9.02 -4.89
CA LEU A 133 -6.13 -7.76 -5.63
C LEU A 133 -4.68 -7.25 -5.67
N ALA A 134 -3.95 -7.32 -4.54
CA ALA A 134 -2.55 -6.93 -4.45
C ALA A 134 -1.66 -7.77 -5.39
N GLU A 135 -1.88 -9.10 -5.46
CA GLU A 135 -1.20 -9.98 -6.43
C GLU A 135 -1.48 -9.56 -7.87
N ALA A 136 -2.74 -9.35 -8.23
CA ALA A 136 -3.12 -8.98 -9.59
C ALA A 136 -2.49 -7.64 -10.02
N LEU A 137 -2.43 -6.67 -9.11
CA LEU A 137 -1.73 -5.40 -9.30
C LEU A 137 -0.21 -5.58 -9.40
N ALA A 138 0.38 -6.40 -8.52
CA ALA A 138 1.81 -6.69 -8.54
C ALA A 138 2.23 -7.38 -9.85
N ASP A 139 1.39 -8.25 -10.40
CA ASP A 139 1.61 -8.93 -11.67
C ASP A 139 1.31 -8.03 -12.88
N THR A 140 0.72 -6.85 -12.66
CA THR A 140 0.30 -5.93 -13.73
C THR A 140 -0.62 -6.63 -14.73
N ASP A 141 -1.59 -7.41 -14.23
CA ASP A 141 -2.53 -8.23 -15.01
C ASP A 141 -3.94 -7.63 -14.98
N PRO A 142 -4.33 -6.82 -16.00
CA PRO A 142 -5.63 -6.13 -16.00
C PRO A 142 -6.84 -7.08 -15.91
N PRO A 143 -6.90 -8.21 -16.64
CA PRO A 143 -7.96 -9.20 -16.45
C PRO A 143 -8.11 -9.69 -15.00
N ARG A 144 -7.00 -10.01 -14.32
CA ARG A 144 -7.03 -10.44 -12.91
C ARG A 144 -7.43 -9.29 -11.98
N ILE A 145 -7.00 -8.07 -12.25
CA ILE A 145 -7.41 -6.88 -11.47
C ILE A 145 -8.93 -6.68 -11.57
N VAL A 146 -9.50 -6.76 -12.77
CA VAL A 146 -10.94 -6.61 -12.99
C VAL A 146 -11.73 -7.72 -12.29
N ALA A 147 -11.25 -8.96 -12.34
CA ALA A 147 -11.88 -10.07 -11.62
C ALA A 147 -11.86 -9.85 -10.10
N ALA A 148 -10.69 -9.51 -9.55
CA ALA A 148 -10.54 -9.24 -8.13
C ALA A 148 -11.41 -8.05 -7.65
N LEU A 149 -11.54 -7.00 -8.46
CA LEU A 149 -12.43 -5.86 -8.17
C LEU A 149 -13.92 -6.26 -8.10
N ARG A 150 -14.36 -7.18 -8.96
CA ARG A 150 -15.74 -7.70 -8.94
C ARG A 150 -16.01 -8.56 -7.70
N ASP A 151 -15.05 -9.39 -7.31
CA ASP A 151 -15.18 -10.26 -6.14
C ASP A 151 -15.40 -9.48 -4.84
N ILE A 152 -14.86 -8.27 -4.75
CA ILE A 152 -14.98 -7.38 -3.58
C ILE A 152 -16.07 -6.31 -3.72
N ASP A 153 -16.87 -6.38 -4.80
CA ASP A 153 -17.91 -5.39 -5.13
C ASP A 153 -17.39 -3.94 -5.05
N ALA A 154 -16.19 -3.70 -5.58
CA ALA A 154 -15.57 -2.39 -5.51
C ALA A 154 -16.22 -1.43 -6.52
N ASP A 155 -16.77 -0.32 -6.01
CA ASP A 155 -17.26 0.79 -6.83
C ASP A 155 -16.12 1.42 -7.64
N GLY A 156 -15.97 0.98 -8.89
CA GLY A 156 -15.01 1.45 -9.88
C GLY A 156 -15.50 2.68 -10.64
N SER A 157 -14.59 3.60 -11.00
CA SER A 157 -14.92 4.60 -12.01
C SER A 157 -14.80 3.97 -13.40
N PRO A 158 -15.81 4.09 -14.28
CA PRO A 158 -15.71 3.59 -15.65
C PRO A 158 -14.68 4.36 -16.49
N TYR A 159 -14.19 5.51 -15.99
CA TYR A 159 -13.20 6.35 -16.65
C TYR A 159 -11.77 6.10 -16.16
N ALA A 160 -11.59 5.27 -15.13
CA ALA A 160 -10.30 4.90 -14.58
C ALA A 160 -9.82 3.57 -15.18
N THR A 161 -8.50 3.42 -15.31
CA THR A 161 -7.90 2.14 -15.68
C THR A 161 -8.11 1.10 -14.57
N PRO A 162 -8.01 -0.21 -14.88
CA PRO A 162 -8.06 -1.26 -13.88
C PRO A 162 -7.08 -1.03 -12.72
N ASP A 163 -5.84 -0.65 -13.01
CA ASP A 163 -4.82 -0.35 -12.00
C ASP A 163 -5.24 0.80 -11.06
N GLN A 164 -5.77 1.88 -11.62
CA GLN A 164 -6.25 3.02 -10.82
C GLN A 164 -7.40 2.63 -9.90
N ASN A 165 -8.36 1.86 -10.42
CA ASN A 165 -9.46 1.34 -9.61
C ASN A 165 -8.96 0.35 -8.55
N GLY A 166 -8.00 -0.52 -8.90
CA GLY A 166 -7.37 -1.49 -8.01
C GLY A 166 -6.65 -0.81 -6.85
N LEU A 167 -5.77 0.16 -7.12
CA LEU A 167 -5.05 0.91 -6.08
C LEU A 167 -6.01 1.67 -5.16
N ARG A 168 -7.11 2.21 -5.69
CA ARG A 168 -8.15 2.88 -4.88
C ARG A 168 -8.91 1.90 -4.01
N ALA A 169 -9.32 0.75 -4.55
CA ALA A 169 -10.00 -0.28 -3.78
C ALA A 169 -9.09 -0.85 -2.68
N LEU A 170 -7.81 -1.08 -2.98
CA LEU A 170 -6.84 -1.57 -2.01
C LEU A 170 -6.63 -0.57 -0.85
N MET A 171 -6.59 0.74 -1.14
CA MET A 171 -6.58 1.79 -0.10
C MET A 171 -7.77 1.68 0.86
N SER A 172 -8.98 1.47 0.32
CA SER A 172 -10.20 1.34 1.11
C SER A 172 -10.20 0.07 1.98
N LEU A 173 -9.48 -0.98 1.56
CA LEU A 173 -9.37 -2.24 2.31
C LEU A 173 -8.29 -2.21 3.40
N LEU A 174 -7.21 -1.42 3.21
CA LEU A 174 -6.12 -1.32 4.19
C LEU A 174 -6.54 -0.62 5.49
N THR A 175 -7.31 0.46 5.39
CA THR A 175 -7.66 1.31 6.55
C THR A 175 -8.49 0.56 7.61
N PRO A 176 -9.54 -0.21 7.25
CA PRO A 176 -10.31 -1.00 8.23
C PRO A 176 -9.50 -2.11 8.89
N GLU A 177 -8.58 -2.75 8.17
CA GLU A 177 -7.73 -3.82 8.71
C GLU A 177 -6.79 -3.29 9.79
N LEU A 178 -6.21 -2.10 9.59
CA LEU A 178 -5.44 -1.41 10.62
C LEU A 178 -6.30 -1.01 11.84
N GLY A 179 -7.55 -0.61 11.60
CA GLY A 179 -8.52 -0.31 12.65
C GLY A 179 -8.89 -1.53 13.50
N ARG A 180 -9.11 -2.70 12.88
CA ARG A 180 -9.46 -3.95 13.61
C ARG A 180 -8.32 -4.46 14.48
N ALA A 181 -7.08 -4.30 14.02
CA ALA A 181 -5.90 -4.64 14.83
C ALA A 181 -5.83 -3.83 16.14
N THR A 182 -6.47 -2.67 16.22
CA THR A 182 -6.50 -1.85 17.46
C THR A 182 -7.39 -2.42 18.57
N VAL A 183 -8.42 -3.21 18.21
CA VAL A 183 -9.41 -3.73 19.18
C VAL A 183 -8.90 -5.01 19.86
N VAL A 184 -8.10 -5.81 19.16
CA VAL A 184 -7.58 -7.10 19.68
C VAL A 184 -6.50 -6.89 20.73
N ASP A 185 -5.68 -5.84 20.60
CA ASP A 185 -4.58 -5.50 21.53
C ASP A 185 -5.06 -4.80 22.82
N SER A 186 -6.37 -4.58 22.97
CA SER A 186 -6.98 -3.86 24.09
C SER A 186 -7.65 -4.78 25.12
N ARG A 187 -7.47 -6.10 25.04
CA ARG A 187 -7.93 -7.02 26.08
C ARG A 187 -6.82 -7.27 27.10
N PRO A 188 -7.04 -6.96 28.39
CA PRO A 188 -6.09 -7.27 29.46
C PRO A 188 -5.94 -8.78 29.68
#